data_AF-A0A817X7I0-F1
#
_entry.id   AF-A0A817X7I0-F1
#
_cell.length_a   1.000
_cell.length_b   1.000
_cell.length_c   1.000
_cell.angle_alpha   90.00
_cell.angle_beta   90.00
_cell.angle_gamma   90.00
#
_symmetry.space_group_name_H-M   'P 1'
#
loop_
_entity.id
_entity.type
_entity.pdbx_description
1 polymer ?
#
loop_
_entity_poly.entity_id
_entity_poly.type
_entity_poly.pdbx_seq_one_letter_code
_entity_poly.pdbx_strand_id
1 'polypeptide(L)'
;MKFLPVKSREPQSEFFGKRGISWHITVVMKNNASVEDENNTFDEDIDVLDDSKQISEHEMTDLSGENNDGNKVIDKKEKYSFKYKVFVYVFDQCTQDSETVVAILNDVLCHVKQTDLQIKNAFIRSDKTGCYHSANTLVSVKQISEKAGIVIKRIGFCDPQGGKGPCDRYAVVIKSNVRRYLNENHNVTTASELFEACHSYKGAKDVFALDRRIKNNEFKKVKSVRSSR
;
A
#
# COMPACT_ATOMS: atom_id res chain seq x y z
N MET A 1 3.81 3.70 -9.77
CA MET A 1 2.65 3.81 -10.68
C MET A 1 2.70 5.15 -11.40
N LYS A 2 2.01 5.28 -12.53
CA LYS A 2 1.85 6.55 -13.25
C LYS A 2 0.40 7.01 -13.24
N PHE A 3 0.18 8.30 -13.06
CA PHE A 3 -1.10 8.97 -13.28
C PHE A 3 -0.96 9.80 -14.55
N LEU A 4 -1.87 9.62 -15.51
CA LEU A 4 -1.81 10.42 -16.74
C LEU A 4 -2.32 11.83 -16.45
N PRO A 5 -1.59 12.90 -16.82
CA PRO A 5 -2.09 14.26 -16.73
C PRO A 5 -3.45 14.39 -17.42
N VAL A 6 -4.44 14.98 -16.76
CA VAL A 6 -5.79 15.20 -17.31
C VAL A 6 -6.18 16.66 -17.08
N LYS A 7 -6.68 17.30 -18.14
CA LYS A 7 -7.37 18.59 -18.04
C LYS A 7 -8.88 18.33 -18.00
N SER A 8 -9.65 19.18 -17.31
CA SER A 8 -11.11 19.05 -17.27
C SER A 8 -11.75 19.12 -18.66
N ARG A 9 -11.16 19.93 -19.54
CA ARG A 9 -11.46 19.98 -20.97
C ARG A 9 -10.17 19.90 -21.75
N GLU A 10 -10.12 18.96 -22.69
CA GLU A 10 -8.92 18.70 -23.47
C GLU A 10 -9.24 18.48 -24.94
N PRO A 11 -8.54 19.16 -25.87
CA PRO A 11 -8.66 18.86 -27.28
C PRO A 11 -8.04 17.48 -27.58
N GLN A 12 -8.63 16.76 -28.54
CA GLN A 12 -8.17 15.42 -28.92
C GLN A 12 -6.67 15.38 -29.31
N SER A 13 -6.13 16.47 -29.85
CA SER A 13 -4.72 16.61 -30.22
C SER A 13 -3.76 16.53 -29.04
N GLU A 14 -4.20 16.90 -27.83
CA GLU A 14 -3.39 16.86 -26.60
C GLU A 14 -3.57 15.54 -25.82
N PHE A 15 -4.45 14.65 -26.27
CA PHE A 15 -4.81 13.43 -25.53
C PHE A 15 -3.64 12.42 -25.42
N PHE A 16 -2.78 12.36 -26.45
CA PHE A 16 -1.73 11.35 -26.58
C PHE A 16 -0.34 11.88 -26.20
N GLY A 17 0.59 10.97 -25.91
CA GLY A 17 2.01 11.29 -25.72
C GLY A 17 2.36 12.00 -24.40
N LYS A 18 1.41 12.12 -23.46
CA LYS A 18 1.64 12.77 -22.18
C LYS A 18 2.59 11.98 -21.29
N ARG A 19 3.48 12.70 -20.62
CA ARG A 19 4.33 12.13 -19.58
C ARG A 19 3.51 11.90 -18.30
N GLY A 20 3.44 10.65 -17.84
CA GLY A 20 2.76 10.31 -16.59
C GLY A 20 3.41 10.92 -15.35
N ILE A 21 2.59 11.44 -14.43
CA ILE A 21 2.97 11.87 -13.08
C ILE A 21 3.29 10.63 -12.25
N SER A 22 4.43 10.63 -11.55
CA SER A 22 4.85 9.48 -10.77
C SER A 22 4.20 9.54 -9.40
N TRP A 23 3.62 8.41 -8.99
CA TRP A 23 3.05 8.28 -7.66
C TRP A 23 3.25 6.86 -7.14
N HIS A 24 3.20 6.72 -5.82
CA HIS A 24 3.39 5.47 -5.11
C HIS A 24 2.44 5.39 -3.93
N ILE A 25 1.91 4.20 -3.65
CA ILE A 25 0.96 3.97 -2.56
C ILE A 25 1.53 2.89 -1.65
N THR A 26 1.54 3.17 -0.35
CA THR A 26 1.86 2.20 0.69
C THR A 26 0.68 2.09 1.65
N VAL A 27 0.17 0.89 1.86
CA VAL A 27 -0.91 0.62 2.83
C VAL A 27 -0.31 -0.05 4.06
N VAL A 28 -0.46 0.59 5.21
CA VAL A 28 -0.12 0.03 6.52
C VAL A 28 -1.38 -0.55 7.14
N MET A 29 -1.29 -1.80 7.58
CA MET A 29 -2.36 -2.53 8.26
C MET A 29 -1.89 -2.88 9.66
N LYS A 30 -2.65 -2.50 10.68
CA LYS A 30 -2.42 -2.87 12.08
C LYS A 30 -3.66 -3.54 12.64
N ASN A 31 -3.48 -4.66 13.36
CA ASN A 31 -4.56 -5.26 14.11
C ASN A 31 -4.89 -4.39 15.34
N ASN A 32 -6.16 -4.10 15.59
CA ASN A 32 -6.62 -3.69 16.90
C ASN A 32 -6.78 -4.96 17.73
N ALA A 33 -5.71 -5.41 18.38
CA ALA A 33 -5.92 -6.27 19.54
C ALA A 33 -6.75 -5.43 20.53
N SER A 34 -7.98 -5.84 20.81
CA SER A 34 -8.65 -5.47 22.05
C SER A 34 -7.72 -5.92 23.17
N VAL A 35 -7.34 -5.00 24.05
CA VAL A 35 -6.49 -5.29 25.21
C VAL A 35 -7.35 -6.04 26.23
N GLU A 36 -7.63 -7.30 25.94
CA GLU A 36 -8.11 -8.33 26.86
C GLU A 36 -7.57 -9.62 26.23
N ASP A 37 -6.49 -10.16 26.81
CA ASP A 37 -5.94 -11.53 26.65
C ASP A 37 -4.40 -11.53 26.81
N GLU A 38 -3.89 -10.87 27.86
CA GLU A 38 -2.63 -11.30 28.47
C GLU A 38 -2.97 -12.44 29.42
N ASN A 39 -3.18 -13.65 28.88
CA ASN A 39 -3.03 -14.94 29.54
C ASN A 39 -3.48 -16.05 28.59
N ASN A 40 -2.73 -16.27 27.50
CA ASN A 40 -2.62 -17.64 27.02
C ASN A 40 -1.34 -17.84 26.22
N THR A 41 -0.47 -18.65 26.79
CA THR A 41 0.64 -19.32 26.11
C THR A 41 0.08 -20.04 24.90
N PHE A 42 0.54 -19.73 23.69
CA PHE A 42 0.20 -20.52 22.51
C PHE A 42 1.47 -21.08 21.89
N ASP A 43 1.57 -22.39 22.05
CA ASP A 43 2.44 -23.32 21.36
C ASP A 43 2.29 -23.20 19.83
N GLU A 44 3.37 -23.61 19.16
CA GLU A 44 3.48 -23.77 17.72
C GLU A 44 2.36 -24.68 17.19
N ASP A 45 1.62 -24.23 16.17
CA ASP A 45 1.13 -25.15 15.13
C ASP A 45 0.82 -24.45 13.81
N ILE A 46 1.19 -25.16 12.75
CA ILE A 46 1.25 -24.79 11.35
C ILE A 46 -0.09 -25.09 10.67
N ASP A 47 -0.75 -24.08 10.09
CA ASP A 47 -1.90 -24.33 9.21
C ASP A 47 -1.48 -24.39 7.73
N VAL A 48 -1.57 -25.61 7.21
CA VAL A 48 -1.57 -25.99 5.80
C VAL A 48 -2.89 -25.53 5.16
N LEU A 49 -2.82 -24.74 4.09
CA LEU A 49 -4.00 -24.32 3.32
C LEU A 49 -4.29 -25.36 2.22
N ASP A 50 -5.42 -26.05 2.31
CA ASP A 50 -5.99 -26.89 1.25
C ASP A 50 -6.99 -26.09 0.40
N ASP A 51 -6.60 -25.82 -0.84
CA ASP A 51 -7.36 -25.15 -1.89
C ASP A 51 -8.36 -26.12 -2.55
N SER A 52 -9.47 -26.43 -1.88
CA SER A 52 -10.50 -27.28 -2.49
C SER A 52 -11.91 -26.98 -1.98
N LYS A 53 -12.55 -25.89 -2.43
CA LYS A 53 -14.03 -25.84 -2.58
C LYS A 53 -14.49 -24.69 -3.47
N GLN A 54 -14.88 -25.05 -4.70
CA GLN A 54 -15.65 -24.24 -5.64
C GLN A 54 -17.05 -23.98 -5.05
N ILE A 55 -17.57 -22.76 -5.19
CA ILE A 55 -18.97 -22.43 -4.88
C ILE A 55 -19.64 -22.06 -6.20
N SER A 56 -20.65 -22.86 -6.58
CA SER A 56 -21.59 -22.58 -7.68
C SER A 56 -22.80 -21.79 -7.19
N GLU A 57 -23.42 -21.09 -8.14
CA GLU A 57 -24.53 -20.12 -8.01
C GLU A 57 -25.88 -20.74 -7.62
N HIS A 58 -26.78 -19.84 -7.18
CA HIS A 58 -28.25 -19.94 -7.09
C HIS A 58 -28.88 -20.84 -6.01
N GLU A 59 -29.53 -20.22 -5.02
CA GLU A 59 -31.00 -20.11 -4.97
C GLU A 59 -31.48 -19.17 -3.86
N MET A 60 -32.52 -18.42 -4.17
CA MET A 60 -33.26 -17.50 -3.30
C MET A 60 -34.69 -18.02 -3.24
N THR A 61 -35.20 -18.45 -2.08
CA THR A 61 -36.65 -18.58 -1.83
C THR A 61 -37.00 -18.45 -0.35
N ASP A 62 -38.19 -17.92 -0.14
CA ASP A 62 -38.82 -17.37 1.06
C ASP A 62 -39.47 -18.39 2.01
N LEU A 63 -39.58 -17.96 3.28
CA LEU A 63 -40.64 -18.13 4.29
C LEU A 63 -41.08 -19.50 4.86
N SER A 64 -41.23 -19.46 6.19
CA SER A 64 -42.13 -20.22 7.09
C SER A 64 -41.61 -21.51 7.75
N GLY A 65 -41.71 -21.56 9.08
CA GLY A 65 -41.55 -22.77 9.89
C GLY A 65 -40.71 -22.57 11.14
N GLU A 66 -41.34 -22.23 12.27
CA GLU A 66 -40.77 -22.38 13.60
C GLU A 66 -40.30 -23.82 13.83
N ASN A 67 -39.12 -24.01 14.40
CA ASN A 67 -38.86 -25.03 15.42
C ASN A 67 -37.62 -24.65 16.22
N ASN A 68 -37.85 -24.39 17.50
CA ASN A 68 -36.83 -24.27 18.53
C ASN A 68 -36.18 -25.64 18.72
N ASP A 69 -34.86 -25.75 18.55
CA ASP A 69 -34.11 -26.60 19.45
C ASP A 69 -32.66 -26.13 19.61
N GLY A 70 -32.23 -26.15 20.87
CA GLY A 70 -31.01 -25.53 21.34
C GLY A 70 -29.76 -26.21 20.78
N ASN A 71 -29.01 -25.45 20.00
CA ASN A 71 -27.55 -25.36 20.16
C ASN A 71 -27.08 -24.09 19.45
N LYS A 72 -26.94 -23.01 20.22
CA LYS A 72 -26.15 -21.86 19.77
C LYS A 72 -24.70 -22.36 19.71
N VAL A 73 -24.30 -22.90 18.57
CA VAL A 73 -22.90 -22.98 18.20
C VAL A 73 -22.43 -21.53 18.14
N ILE A 74 -21.83 -21.06 19.24
CA ILE A 74 -21.16 -19.79 19.27
C ILE A 74 -19.90 -20.00 18.44
N ASP A 75 -20.02 -19.87 17.13
CA ASP A 75 -18.89 -19.53 16.28
C ASP A 75 -18.39 -18.18 16.79
N LYS A 76 -17.45 -18.20 17.74
CA LYS A 76 -16.63 -17.05 18.08
C LYS A 76 -15.72 -16.79 16.88
N LYS A 77 -16.29 -16.26 15.79
CA LYS A 77 -15.51 -15.53 14.79
C LYS A 77 -15.00 -14.29 15.49
N GLU A 78 -13.81 -14.39 16.08
CA GLU A 78 -13.05 -13.24 16.53
C GLU A 78 -13.07 -12.20 15.41
N LYS A 79 -13.75 -11.09 15.66
CA LYS A 79 -13.90 -10.04 14.68
C LYS A 79 -12.59 -9.25 14.65
N TYR A 80 -11.60 -9.76 13.94
CA TYR A 80 -10.34 -9.03 13.73
C TYR A 80 -10.66 -7.67 13.11
N SER A 81 -10.41 -6.60 13.88
CA SER A 81 -10.62 -5.24 13.46
C SER A 81 -9.29 -4.64 13.05
N PHE A 82 -9.04 -4.55 11.74
CA PHE A 82 -7.84 -3.92 11.22
C PHE A 82 -8.01 -2.41 11.07
N LYS A 83 -7.04 -1.65 11.54
CA LYS A 83 -6.85 -0.24 11.17
C LYS A 83 -5.94 -0.14 9.96
N TYR A 84 -6.35 0.69 9.01
CA TYR A 84 -5.61 0.98 7.80
C TYR A 84 -5.07 2.40 7.87
N LYS A 85 -3.85 2.61 7.38
CA LYS A 85 -3.29 3.93 7.13
C LYS A 85 -2.62 3.89 5.76
N VAL A 86 -3.04 4.77 4.86
CA VAL A 86 -2.59 4.76 3.47
C VAL A 86 -1.72 5.97 3.22
N PHE A 87 -0.52 5.76 2.72
CA PHE A 87 0.40 6.82 2.34
C PHE A 87 0.45 6.91 0.82
N VAL A 88 0.25 8.11 0.29
CA VAL A 88 0.30 8.39 -1.14
C VAL A 88 1.43 9.36 -1.41
N TYR A 89 2.49 8.89 -2.03
CA TYR A 89 3.63 9.70 -2.42
C TYR A 89 3.44 10.18 -3.84
N VAL A 90 3.46 11.50 -4.04
CA VAL A 90 3.41 12.12 -5.37
C VAL A 90 4.77 12.75 -5.66
N PHE A 91 5.27 12.58 -6.88
CA PHE A 91 6.59 13.07 -7.30
C PHE A 91 6.51 13.86 -8.61
N ASP A 92 7.16 15.03 -8.65
CA ASP A 92 7.34 15.82 -9.88
C ASP A 92 8.11 15.06 -10.95
N GLN A 93 9.33 14.62 -10.59
CA GLN A 93 10.20 13.83 -11.46
C GLN A 93 10.83 12.69 -10.66
N CYS A 94 10.55 11.46 -11.10
CA CYS A 94 11.04 10.26 -10.43
C CYS A 94 11.17 9.10 -11.43
N THR A 95 12.30 8.41 -11.37
CA THR A 95 12.63 7.20 -12.15
C THR A 95 12.02 5.92 -11.57
N GLN A 96 11.47 5.96 -10.34
CA GLN A 96 10.91 4.81 -9.61
C GLN A 96 11.88 3.62 -9.56
N ASP A 97 13.12 3.90 -9.17
CA ASP A 97 14.19 2.93 -8.96
C ASP A 97 14.21 2.38 -7.52
N SER A 98 15.18 1.51 -7.24
CA SER A 98 15.39 0.94 -5.91
C SER A 98 15.68 2.00 -4.85
N GLU A 99 16.37 3.08 -5.19
CA GLU A 99 16.68 4.17 -4.24
C GLU A 99 15.41 4.87 -3.80
N THR A 100 14.52 5.16 -4.75
CA THR A 100 13.19 5.71 -4.49
C THR A 100 12.40 4.79 -3.56
N VAL A 101 12.38 3.49 -3.85
CA VAL A 101 11.65 2.50 -3.03
C VAL A 101 12.18 2.47 -1.59
N VAL A 102 13.50 2.47 -1.42
CA VAL A 102 14.14 2.50 -0.09
C VAL A 102 13.79 3.78 0.66
N ALA A 103 13.82 4.94 -0.01
CA ALA A 103 13.47 6.22 0.60
C ALA A 103 12.02 6.26 1.07
N ILE A 104 11.08 5.79 0.24
CA ILE A 104 9.66 5.66 0.59
C ILE A 104 9.49 4.74 1.80
N LEU A 105 10.11 3.56 1.77
CA LEU A 105 9.98 2.58 2.85
C LEU A 105 10.53 3.12 4.18
N ASN A 106 11.67 3.81 4.15
CA ASN A 106 12.22 4.48 5.32
C ASN A 106 11.27 5.56 5.86
N ASP A 107 10.73 6.41 4.99
CA ASP A 107 9.78 7.47 5.39
C ASP A 107 8.52 6.89 6.03
N VAL A 108 7.94 5.83 5.45
CA VAL A 108 6.77 5.15 6.01
C VAL A 108 7.07 4.57 7.39
N LEU A 109 8.19 3.86 7.57
CA LEU A 109 8.55 3.26 8.86
C LEU A 109 8.76 4.33 9.94
N CYS A 110 9.44 5.43 9.61
CA CYS A 110 9.60 6.55 10.52
C CYS A 110 8.24 7.17 10.91
N HIS A 111 7.34 7.42 9.96
CA HIS A 111 6.00 7.95 10.26
C HIS A 111 5.18 6.99 11.11
N VAL A 112 5.25 5.69 10.82
CA VAL A 112 4.58 4.65 11.61
C VAL A 112 5.10 4.65 13.04
N LYS A 113 6.43 4.69 13.24
CA LYS A 113 7.03 4.73 14.58
C LYS A 113 6.66 5.99 15.35
N GLN A 114 6.63 7.15 14.69
CA GLN A 114 6.24 8.42 15.29
C GLN A 114 4.75 8.47 15.66
N THR A 115 3.89 7.86 14.84
CA THR A 115 2.45 7.80 15.11
C THR A 115 2.13 6.78 16.21
N ASP A 116 2.88 5.68 16.27
CA ASP A 116 2.60 4.54 17.14
C ASP A 116 3.89 3.89 17.65
N LEU A 117 4.32 4.35 18.82
CA LEU A 117 5.58 3.94 19.44
C LEU A 117 5.61 2.45 19.82
N GLN A 118 4.45 1.82 19.99
CA GLN A 118 4.33 0.42 20.43
C GLN A 118 4.68 -0.58 19.32
N ILE A 119 4.68 -0.14 18.05
CA ILE A 119 5.04 -1.00 16.93
C ILE A 119 6.52 -1.34 16.99
N LYS A 120 6.82 -2.64 17.13
CA LYS A 120 8.18 -3.18 17.17
C LYS A 120 8.56 -3.97 15.92
N ASN A 121 7.59 -4.63 15.29
CA ASN A 121 7.81 -5.54 14.18
C ASN A 121 6.99 -5.10 12.96
N ALA A 122 7.55 -5.32 11.77
CA ALA A 122 6.86 -5.10 10.50
C ALA A 122 7.04 -6.29 9.55
N PHE A 123 6.01 -6.53 8.75
CA PHE A 123 6.01 -7.49 7.65
C PHE A 123 5.74 -6.71 6.37
N ILE A 124 6.66 -6.79 5.41
CA ILE A 124 6.56 -6.07 4.16
C ILE A 124 5.99 -6.99 3.10
N ARG A 125 5.01 -6.51 2.35
CA ARG A 125 4.56 -7.12 1.11
C ARG A 125 4.69 -6.11 -0.01
N SER A 126 5.30 -6.54 -1.11
CA SER A 126 5.58 -5.69 -2.26
C SER A 126 5.33 -6.45 -3.56
N ASP A 127 5.23 -5.71 -4.66
CA ASP A 127 5.11 -6.30 -5.98
C ASP A 127 6.45 -6.91 -6.43
N LYS A 128 6.41 -7.86 -7.37
CA LYS A 128 7.61 -8.58 -7.85
C LYS A 128 8.51 -7.76 -8.80
N THR A 129 8.19 -6.49 -9.04
CA THR A 129 8.97 -5.65 -9.96
C THR A 129 10.38 -5.38 -9.44
N GLY A 130 11.34 -5.25 -10.37
CA GLY A 130 12.78 -5.26 -10.06
C GLY A 130 13.25 -4.20 -9.07
N CYS A 131 12.55 -3.08 -8.93
CA CYS A 131 12.89 -2.04 -7.95
C CYS A 131 12.61 -2.48 -6.49
N TYR A 132 11.65 -3.36 -6.24
CA TYR A 132 11.38 -3.89 -4.89
C TYR A 132 12.30 -5.06 -4.52
N HIS A 133 12.70 -5.88 -5.50
CA HIS A 133 13.54 -7.06 -5.27
C HIS A 133 15.04 -6.84 -5.57
N SER A 134 15.47 -5.60 -5.81
CA SER A 134 16.88 -5.32 -6.09
C SER A 134 17.77 -5.63 -4.87
N ALA A 135 19.04 -5.96 -5.13
CA ALA A 135 20.04 -6.12 -4.08
C ALA A 135 20.17 -4.88 -3.19
N ASN A 136 20.09 -3.68 -3.80
CA ASN A 136 20.10 -2.41 -3.06
C ASN A 136 18.93 -2.33 -2.07
N THR A 137 17.73 -2.70 -2.50
CA THR A 137 16.54 -2.68 -1.65
C THR A 137 16.68 -3.67 -0.49
N LEU A 138 17.09 -4.91 -0.77
CA LEU A 138 17.25 -5.96 0.24
C LEU A 138 18.30 -5.61 1.29
N VAL A 139 19.45 -5.06 0.88
CA VAL A 139 20.51 -4.65 1.80
C VAL A 139 20.08 -3.44 2.63
N SER A 140 19.47 -2.45 1.98
CA SER A 140 19.01 -1.22 2.65
C SER A 140 17.90 -1.48 3.66
N VAL A 141 17.08 -2.53 3.47
CA VAL A 141 16.00 -2.89 4.40
C VAL A 141 16.52 -3.11 5.82
N LYS A 142 17.69 -3.74 5.99
CA LYS A 142 18.28 -3.90 7.32
C LYS A 142 18.62 -2.55 7.95
N GLN A 143 19.26 -1.67 7.19
CA GLN A 143 19.68 -0.35 7.67
C GLN A 143 18.49 0.55 8.04
N ILE A 144 17.44 0.58 7.22
CA ILE A 144 16.24 1.37 7.50
C ILE A 144 15.43 0.78 8.65
N SER A 145 15.44 -0.55 8.84
CA SER A 145 14.82 -1.23 9.96
C SER A 145 15.43 -0.78 11.30
N GLU A 146 16.76 -0.81 11.37
CA GLU A 146 17.53 -0.35 12.53
C GLU A 146 17.30 1.14 12.79
N LYS A 147 17.38 1.98 11.74
CA LYS A 147 17.19 3.43 11.83
C LYS A 147 15.79 3.82 12.32
N ALA A 148 14.74 3.15 11.84
CA ALA A 148 13.38 3.43 12.24
C ALA A 148 13.00 2.83 13.62
N GLY A 149 13.82 1.93 14.16
CA GLY A 149 13.50 1.20 15.39
C GLY A 149 12.31 0.25 15.24
N ILE A 150 12.12 -0.30 14.03
CA ILE A 150 11.09 -1.31 13.71
C ILE A 150 11.80 -2.48 13.03
N VAL A 151 11.72 -3.68 13.62
CA VAL A 151 12.33 -4.90 13.08
C VAL A 151 11.49 -5.44 11.92
N ILE A 152 12.05 -5.45 10.72
CA ILE A 152 11.40 -6.05 9.55
C ILE A 152 11.66 -7.56 9.58
N LYS A 153 10.62 -8.34 9.86
CA LYS A 153 10.72 -9.80 10.05
C LYS A 153 10.71 -10.58 8.73
N ARG A 154 9.98 -10.06 7.73
CA ARG A 154 9.82 -10.71 6.43
C ARG A 154 9.55 -9.68 5.35
N ILE A 155 10.06 -9.95 4.15
CA ILE A 155 9.68 -9.28 2.92
C ILE A 155 9.08 -10.34 1.99
N GLY A 156 7.81 -10.17 1.63
CA GLY A 156 7.13 -10.97 0.63
C GLY A 156 7.09 -10.23 -0.71
N PHE A 157 7.39 -10.96 -1.79
CA PHE A 157 7.22 -10.50 -3.16
C PHE A 157 6.02 -11.22 -3.75
N CYS A 158 4.96 -10.47 -4.02
CA CYS A 158 3.67 -10.98 -4.43
C CYS A 158 3.59 -11.02 -5.96
N ASP A 159 3.13 -12.14 -6.50
CA ASP A 159 2.74 -12.24 -7.92
C ASP A 159 1.52 -11.34 -8.21
N PRO A 160 1.19 -11.09 -9.49
CA PRO A 160 -0.11 -10.50 -9.88
C PRO A 160 -1.27 -11.19 -9.14
N GLN A 161 -2.14 -10.42 -8.48
CA GLN A 161 -3.25 -10.88 -7.62
C GLN A 161 -2.88 -11.53 -6.27
N GLY A 162 -1.59 -11.77 -5.97
CA GLY A 162 -1.14 -12.45 -4.74
C GLY A 162 -1.06 -11.60 -3.47
N GLY A 163 -2.15 -10.93 -3.07
CA GLY A 163 -2.23 -10.25 -1.76
C GLY A 163 -1.81 -8.77 -1.73
N LYS A 164 -1.60 -8.13 -2.88
CA LYS A 164 -1.45 -6.66 -3.03
C LYS A 164 -2.78 -5.89 -3.15
N GLY A 165 -3.90 -6.60 -3.03
CA GLY A 165 -5.26 -6.06 -3.17
C GLY A 165 -5.57 -4.77 -2.37
N PRO A 166 -5.04 -4.55 -1.15
CA PRO A 166 -5.25 -3.28 -0.45
C PRO A 166 -4.71 -2.07 -1.23
N CYS A 167 -3.49 -2.12 -1.76
CA CYS A 167 -2.90 -1.01 -2.52
C CYS A 167 -3.71 -0.73 -3.79
N ASP A 168 -4.11 -1.78 -4.51
CA ASP A 168 -4.90 -1.66 -5.73
C ASP A 168 -6.30 -1.05 -5.46
N ARG A 169 -6.98 -1.51 -4.40
CA ARG A 169 -8.28 -0.96 -3.97
C ARG A 169 -8.17 0.52 -3.64
N TYR A 170 -7.19 0.91 -2.82
CA TYR A 170 -7.00 2.32 -2.48
C TYR A 170 -6.57 3.16 -3.68
N ALA A 171 -5.79 2.62 -4.62
CA ALA A 171 -5.48 3.31 -5.87
C ALA A 171 -6.74 3.65 -6.68
N VAL A 172 -7.73 2.74 -6.72
CA VAL A 172 -9.02 3.00 -7.37
C VAL A 172 -9.80 4.08 -6.62
N VAL A 173 -9.86 4.01 -5.28
CA VAL A 173 -10.54 5.02 -4.44
C VAL A 173 -9.94 6.41 -4.67
N ILE A 174 -8.62 6.53 -4.66
CA ILE A 174 -7.92 7.80 -4.88
C ILE A 174 -8.19 8.33 -6.29
N LYS A 175 -8.08 7.49 -7.32
CA LYS A 175 -8.41 7.88 -8.70
C LYS A 175 -9.85 8.35 -8.85
N SER A 176 -10.78 7.76 -8.10
CA SER A 176 -12.18 8.20 -8.08
C SER A 176 -12.32 9.60 -7.48
N ASN A 177 -11.64 9.87 -6.36
CA ASN A 177 -11.61 11.20 -5.75
C ASN A 177 -11.03 12.25 -6.71
N VAL A 178 -9.90 11.94 -7.35
CA VAL A 178 -9.27 12.80 -8.36
C VAL A 178 -10.19 13.03 -9.56
N ARG A 179 -10.93 12.02 -10.01
CA ARG A 179 -11.93 12.17 -11.08
C ARG A 179 -13.06 13.11 -10.70
N ARG A 180 -13.54 13.05 -9.45
CA ARG A 180 -14.53 14.00 -8.95
C ARG A 180 -13.99 15.44 -9.00
N TYR A 181 -12.75 15.65 -8.56
CA TYR A 181 -12.07 16.95 -8.64
C TYR A 181 -12.00 17.48 -10.07
N LEU A 182 -11.64 16.61 -11.04
CA LEU A 182 -11.61 16.94 -12.46
C LEU A 182 -12.99 17.34 -13.03
N ASN A 183 -14.07 16.67 -12.61
CA ASN A 183 -15.43 16.93 -13.07
C ASN A 183 -15.96 18.31 -12.65
N GLU A 184 -15.35 18.94 -11.65
CA GLU A 184 -15.67 20.31 -11.20
C GLU A 184 -14.86 21.38 -11.96
N ASN A 185 -14.35 21.04 -13.14
CA ASN A 185 -13.54 21.87 -14.04
C ASN A 185 -12.09 22.14 -13.59
N HIS A 186 -11.59 21.46 -12.56
CA HIS A 186 -10.18 21.54 -12.18
C HIS A 186 -9.27 20.71 -13.12
N ASN A 187 -7.99 21.04 -13.14
CA ASN A 187 -6.98 20.29 -13.89
C ASN A 187 -6.08 19.50 -12.95
N VAL A 188 -5.57 18.36 -13.43
CA VAL A 188 -4.60 17.53 -12.72
C VAL A 188 -3.50 17.14 -13.69
N THR A 189 -2.59 18.08 -13.90
CA THR A 189 -1.48 18.01 -14.84
C THR A 189 -0.11 17.99 -14.18
N THR A 190 -0.01 18.50 -12.95
CA THR A 190 1.22 18.54 -12.15
C THR A 190 1.13 17.67 -10.90
N ALA A 191 2.28 17.37 -10.28
CA ALA A 191 2.30 16.66 -9.00
C ALA A 191 1.60 17.44 -7.89
N SER A 192 1.76 18.76 -7.85
CA SER A 192 1.08 19.64 -6.89
C SER A 192 -0.44 19.55 -7.06
N GLU A 193 -0.93 19.64 -8.29
CA GLU A 193 -2.37 19.51 -8.57
C GLU A 193 -2.89 18.11 -8.22
N LEU A 194 -2.11 17.06 -8.44
CA LEU A 194 -2.48 15.70 -8.03
C LEU A 194 -2.51 15.55 -6.50
N PHE A 195 -1.57 16.18 -5.79
CA PHE A 195 -1.52 16.22 -4.33
C PHE A 195 -2.74 16.96 -3.76
N GLU A 196 -3.09 18.12 -4.33
CA GLU A 196 -4.29 18.88 -3.97
C GLU A 196 -5.56 18.09 -4.24
N ALA A 197 -5.66 17.44 -5.41
CA ALA A 197 -6.79 16.60 -5.76
C ALA A 197 -6.95 15.41 -4.79
N CYS A 198 -5.85 14.85 -4.26
CA CYS A 198 -5.93 13.79 -3.25
C CYS A 198 -6.54 14.28 -1.91
N HIS A 199 -6.35 15.55 -1.56
CA HIS A 199 -6.88 16.16 -0.33
C HIS A 199 -8.24 16.84 -0.50
N SER A 200 -8.71 17.01 -1.73
CA SER A 200 -10.04 17.54 -2.03
C SER A 200 -11.15 16.73 -1.33
N TYR A 201 -12.24 17.40 -0.95
CA TYR A 201 -13.40 16.81 -0.25
C TYR A 201 -13.07 16.09 1.07
N LYS A 202 -12.05 16.59 1.80
CA LYS A 202 -11.46 15.96 3.02
C LYS A 202 -10.66 14.68 2.75
N GLY A 203 -10.38 14.39 1.47
CA GLY A 203 -9.64 13.22 1.04
C GLY A 203 -10.40 11.90 1.21
N ALA A 204 -9.81 10.82 0.72
CA ALA A 204 -10.31 9.48 0.96
C ALA A 204 -10.05 9.07 2.42
N LYS A 205 -10.98 8.32 3.01
CA LYS A 205 -10.87 7.87 4.41
C LYS A 205 -9.54 7.14 4.65
N ASP A 206 -8.83 7.54 5.70
CA ASP A 206 -7.53 6.99 6.13
C ASP A 206 -6.38 7.14 5.11
N VAL A 207 -6.53 8.04 4.13
CA VAL A 207 -5.51 8.36 3.13
C VAL A 207 -4.76 9.64 3.50
N PHE A 208 -3.44 9.53 3.54
CA PHE A 208 -2.49 10.59 3.80
C PHE A 208 -1.63 10.77 2.56
N ALA A 209 -1.93 11.78 1.75
CA ALA A 209 -1.07 12.14 0.63
C ALA A 209 0.10 13.01 1.11
N LEU A 210 1.28 12.76 0.56
CA LEU A 210 2.54 13.40 0.88
C LEU A 210 3.19 13.85 -0.42
N ASP A 211 3.42 15.16 -0.54
CA ASP A 211 4.26 15.73 -1.58
C ASP A 211 5.72 15.55 -1.16
N ARG A 212 6.50 14.81 -1.99
CA ARG A 212 7.91 14.55 -1.72
C ARG A 212 8.74 14.85 -2.96
N ARG A 213 9.80 15.64 -2.75
CA ARG A 213 10.82 15.88 -3.75
C ARG A 213 12.01 14.97 -3.48
N ILE A 214 12.37 14.14 -4.46
CA ILE A 214 13.61 13.36 -4.41
C ILE A 214 14.73 14.30 -4.82
N LYS A 215 15.59 14.67 -3.86
CA LYS A 215 16.86 15.31 -4.18
C LYS A 215 17.78 14.20 -4.69
N ASN A 216 18.17 14.25 -5.95
CA ASN A 216 19.27 13.42 -6.43
C ASN A 216 20.49 13.85 -5.64
N ASN A 217 20.98 13.01 -4.74
CA ASN A 217 22.33 13.20 -4.23
C ASN A 217 23.27 12.98 -5.41
N GLU A 218 24.10 13.97 -5.72
CA GLU A 218 25.22 13.83 -6.64
C GLU A 218 26.26 12.86 -6.04
N PHE A 219 25.92 11.58 -5.94
CA PHE A 219 26.94 10.57 -5.71
C PHE A 219 27.70 10.43 -7.01
N LYS A 220 28.91 11.01 -7.06
CA LYS A 220 29.90 10.79 -8.12
C LYS A 220 29.93 9.29 -8.39
N LYS A 221 29.49 8.88 -9.59
CA LYS A 221 29.68 7.51 -10.09
C LYS A 221 31.14 7.14 -9.85
N VAL A 222 31.41 6.29 -8.87
CA VAL A 222 32.71 5.64 -8.76
C VAL A 222 32.83 4.76 -10.00
N LYS A 223 33.74 5.13 -10.90
CA LYS A 223 34.00 4.38 -12.13
C LYS A 223 34.26 2.93 -11.74
N SER A 224 33.53 2.00 -12.35
CA SER A 224 33.82 0.57 -12.20
C SER A 224 35.25 0.32 -12.66
N VAL A 225 36.11 -0.11 -11.75
CA VAL A 225 37.43 -0.61 -12.13
C VAL A 225 37.19 -1.93 -12.86
N ARG A 226 37.33 -1.90 -14.19
CA ARG A 226 37.40 -3.14 -14.96
C ARG A 226 38.70 -3.83 -14.57
N SER A 227 38.58 -4.99 -13.91
CA SER A 227 39.69 -5.93 -13.74
C SER A 227 40.13 -6.39 -15.12
N SER A 228 41.25 -5.86 -15.60
CA SER A 228 42.00 -6.39 -16.74
C SER A 228 42.45 -7.82 -16.41
N ARG A 229 41.88 -8.80 -17.11
CA ARG A 229 42.51 -10.10 -17.35
C ARG A 229 43.33 -10.01 -18.63
#